data_AF-A0AAN9YCC2-F1
#
_entry.id   AF-A0AAN9YCC2-F1
#
_cell.length_a   1.000
_cell.length_b   1.000
_cell.length_c   1.000
_cell.angle_alpha   90.00
_cell.angle_beta   90.00
_cell.angle_gamma   90.00
#
_symmetry.space_group_name_H-M   'P 1'
#
loop_
_entity.id
_entity.type
_entity.pdbx_description
1 polymer ?
#
loop_
_entity_poly.entity_id
_entity_poly.type
_entity_poly.pdbx_seq_one_letter_code
_entity_poly.pdbx_strand_id
1 'polypeptide(L)'
;MATPDQPEPARSILSRLNGWGLSSMPSMGMATLITALHYRPFQALPMLVFTPMLIVSSYLNVAGFKIDSAGLTAAWSGLYVLLAARRRGIPLRQRFTARGATRVAAQGLGLVNAVAGGYVYATGDREEEKLERKERDRWGIEKQE
;
A
#
# COMPACT_ATOMS: atom_id res chain seq x y z
N MET A 1 9.72 -1.48 -35.59
CA MET A 1 9.78 -2.94 -35.48
C MET A 1 10.26 -3.25 -34.06
N ALA A 2 9.36 -3.60 -33.15
CA ALA A 2 9.71 -3.90 -31.76
C ALA A 2 10.30 -5.30 -31.71
N THR A 3 11.56 -5.41 -31.30
CA THR A 3 12.25 -6.69 -31.13
C THR A 3 11.66 -7.40 -29.89
N PRO A 4 11.05 -8.59 -29.97
CA PRO A 4 10.22 -9.12 -28.89
C PRO A 4 10.97 -9.90 -27.79
N ASP A 5 12.29 -10.08 -27.86
CA ASP A 5 12.97 -11.14 -27.09
C ASP A 5 14.23 -10.70 -26.33
N GLN A 6 14.20 -9.55 -25.65
CA GLN A 6 15.18 -9.27 -24.60
C GLN A 6 14.53 -9.56 -23.25
N PRO A 7 14.96 -10.60 -22.49
CA PRO A 7 14.45 -10.81 -21.15
C PRO A 7 14.81 -9.60 -20.30
N GLU A 8 13.80 -8.92 -19.74
CA GLU A 8 14.06 -7.78 -18.85
C GLU A 8 15.02 -8.22 -17.73
N PRO A 9 16.06 -7.43 -17.42
CA PRO A 9 17.02 -7.79 -16.39
C PRO A 9 16.28 -8.07 -15.09
N ALA A 10 16.66 -9.14 -14.40
CA ALA A 10 16.02 -9.56 -13.17
C ALA A 10 16.02 -8.39 -12.16
N ARG A 11 14.87 -7.73 -11.99
CA ARG A 11 14.75 -6.59 -11.08
C ARG A 11 15.12 -7.03 -9.67
N SER A 12 16.09 -6.34 -9.08
CA SER A 12 16.50 -6.51 -7.68
C SER A 12 15.28 -6.46 -6.75
N ILE A 13 15.31 -7.22 -5.66
CA ILE A 13 14.25 -7.23 -4.64
C ILE A 13 13.96 -5.80 -4.15
N LEU A 14 14.99 -4.96 -4.01
CA LEU A 14 14.85 -3.55 -3.63
C LEU A 14 14.08 -2.73 -4.68
N SER A 15 14.34 -2.97 -5.97
CA SER A 15 13.59 -2.32 -7.06
C SER A 15 12.11 -2.71 -7.04
N ARG A 16 11.81 -3.98 -6.72
CA ARG A 16 10.42 -4.45 -6.56
C ARG A 16 9.74 -3.84 -5.35
N LEU A 17 10.43 -3.73 -4.21
CA LEU A 17 9.90 -3.08 -3.01
C LEU A 17 9.66 -1.58 -3.25
N ASN A 18 10.59 -0.90 -3.94
CA ASN A 18 10.44 0.49 -4.32
C ASN A 18 9.22 0.69 -5.23
N GLY A 19 9.11 -0.10 -6.30
CA GLY A 19 7.96 -0.05 -7.21
C GLY A 19 6.65 -0.41 -6.53
N TRP A 20 6.65 -1.33 -5.56
CA TRP A 20 5.48 -1.65 -4.76
C TRP A 20 5.08 -0.47 -3.87
N GLY A 21 6.02 0.10 -3.11
CA GLY A 21 5.73 1.20 -2.18
C GLY A 21 5.30 2.49 -2.87
N LEU A 22 5.78 2.76 -4.09
CA LEU A 22 5.39 3.92 -4.89
C LEU A 22 4.03 3.77 -5.59
N SER A 23 3.42 2.57 -5.57
CA SER A 23 2.12 2.32 -6.20
C SER A 23 0.95 2.68 -5.28
N SER A 24 -0.22 3.00 -5.87
CA SER A 24 -1.49 3.18 -5.16
C SER A 24 -2.20 1.86 -4.85
N MET A 25 -1.84 0.78 -5.55
CA MET A 25 -2.46 -0.55 -5.41
C MET A 25 -2.31 -1.19 -4.02
N PRO A 26 -1.17 -1.07 -3.31
CA PRO A 26 -0.99 -1.70 -2.01
C PRO A 26 -1.98 -1.20 -0.95
N SER A 27 -2.22 0.12 -0.90
CA SER A 27 -3.14 0.73 0.06
C SER A 27 -4.60 0.43 -0.28
N MET A 28 -4.97 0.53 -1.57
CA MET A 28 -6.32 0.18 -2.01
C MET A 28 -6.62 -1.31 -1.80
N GLY A 29 -5.69 -2.19 -2.17
CA GLY A 29 -5.84 -3.64 -1.96
C GLY A 29 -5.99 -3.99 -0.49
N MET A 30 -5.25 -3.33 0.39
CA MET A 30 -5.40 -3.48 1.84
C MET A 30 -6.78 -3.01 2.33
N ALA A 31 -7.26 -1.86 1.86
CA ALA A 31 -8.59 -1.35 2.18
C ALA A 31 -9.69 -2.33 1.75
N THR A 32 -9.56 -2.95 0.56
CA THR A 32 -10.48 -3.97 0.06
C THR A 32 -10.49 -5.21 0.95
N LEU A 33 -9.31 -5.73 1.33
CA LEU A 33 -9.23 -6.89 2.22
C LEU A 33 -9.81 -6.60 3.60
N ILE A 34 -9.48 -5.45 4.20
CA ILE A 34 -10.04 -5.04 5.50
C ILE A 34 -11.57 -4.97 5.42
N THR A 35 -12.10 -4.39 4.33
CA THR A 35 -13.54 -4.31 4.10
C THR A 35 -14.17 -5.69 3.95
N ALA A 36 -13.58 -6.58 3.17
CA ALA A 36 -14.05 -7.96 3.01
C ALA A 36 -14.11 -8.73 4.35
N LEU A 37 -13.15 -8.46 5.27
CA LEU A 37 -13.15 -9.07 6.59
C LEU A 37 -14.19 -8.48 7.55
N HIS A 38 -14.36 -7.17 7.52
CA HIS A 38 -14.97 -6.42 8.62
C HIS A 38 -16.30 -5.75 8.27
N TYR A 39 -16.76 -5.88 7.03
CA TYR A 39 -18.10 -5.44 6.64
C TYR A 39 -19.18 -6.36 7.23
N ARG A 40 -18.93 -7.67 7.32
CA ARG A 40 -19.88 -8.65 7.88
C ARG A 40 -19.18 -9.71 8.76
N PRO A 41 -19.43 -9.74 10.09
CA PRO A 41 -20.16 -8.74 10.87
C PRO A 41 -19.44 -7.38 10.87
N PHE A 42 -20.19 -6.29 10.94
CA PHE A 42 -19.63 -4.93 10.89
C PHE A 42 -18.76 -4.66 12.12
N GLN A 43 -17.49 -4.38 11.91
CA GLN A 43 -16.56 -3.96 12.97
C GLN A 43 -16.18 -2.50 12.76
N ALA A 44 -16.65 -1.63 13.67
CA ALA A 44 -16.52 -0.19 13.55
C ALA A 44 -15.05 0.28 13.44
N LEU A 45 -14.15 -0.24 14.28
CA LEU A 45 -12.75 0.19 14.31
C LEU A 45 -12.03 0.00 12.95
N PRO A 46 -11.96 -1.21 12.35
CA PRO A 46 -11.37 -1.39 11.03
C PRO A 46 -12.07 -0.56 9.94
N MET A 47 -13.40 -0.51 9.95
CA MET A 47 -14.17 0.13 8.88
C MET A 47 -14.12 1.66 8.91
N LEU A 48 -14.10 2.28 10.10
CA LEU A 48 -14.15 3.75 10.24
C LEU A 48 -12.77 4.39 10.34
N VAL A 49 -11.73 3.63 10.70
CA VAL A 49 -10.37 4.17 10.85
C VAL A 49 -9.46 3.67 9.73
N PHE A 50 -9.31 2.36 9.58
CA PHE A 50 -8.29 1.82 8.67
C PHE A 50 -8.68 1.96 7.20
N THR A 51 -9.91 1.58 6.84
CA THR A 51 -10.38 1.66 5.45
C THR A 51 -10.31 3.08 4.87
N PRO A 52 -10.87 4.13 5.50
CA PRO A 52 -10.80 5.48 4.93
C PRO A 52 -9.37 6.01 4.86
N MET A 53 -8.51 5.74 5.86
CA MET A 53 -7.12 6.18 5.83
C MET A 53 -6.32 5.54 4.70
N LEU A 54 -6.57 4.26 4.40
CA LEU A 54 -5.93 3.57 3.28
C LEU A 54 -6.45 4.06 1.92
N ILE A 55 -7.75 4.39 1.81
CA ILE A 55 -8.30 5.02 0.60
C ILE A 55 -7.69 6.40 0.38
N VAL A 56 -7.57 7.22 1.44
CA VAL A 56 -6.89 8.53 1.36
C VAL A 56 -5.43 8.37 0.95
N SER A 57 -4.73 7.36 1.48
CA SER A 57 -3.36 7.06 1.07
C SER A 57 -3.28 6.71 -0.42
N SER A 58 -4.20 5.88 -0.93
CA SER A 58 -4.30 5.57 -2.36
C SER A 58 -4.58 6.82 -3.20
N TYR A 59 -5.44 7.72 -2.73
CA TYR A 59 -5.75 8.97 -3.42
C TYR A 59 -4.53 9.90 -3.49
N LEU A 60 -3.82 10.08 -2.38
CA LEU A 60 -2.60 10.89 -2.32
C LEU A 60 -1.54 10.38 -3.29
N ASN A 61 -1.39 9.05 -3.42
CA ASN A 61 -0.50 8.46 -4.40
C ASN A 61 -0.84 8.89 -5.82
N VAL A 62 -2.13 8.80 -6.21
CA VAL A 62 -2.62 9.20 -7.54
C VAL A 62 -2.51 10.73 -7.75
N ALA A 63 -2.68 11.51 -6.68
CA ALA A 63 -2.46 12.96 -6.70
C ALA A 63 -0.98 13.34 -6.88
N GLY A 64 -0.05 12.37 -6.84
CA GLY A 64 1.38 12.58 -7.03
C GLY A 64 2.19 12.58 -5.74
N PHE A 65 1.56 12.45 -4.57
CA PHE A 65 2.20 12.32 -3.28
C PHE A 65 2.57 10.86 -2.97
N LYS A 66 3.42 10.26 -3.81
CA LYS A 66 3.84 8.86 -3.73
C LYS A 66 4.64 8.55 -2.45
N ILE A 67 5.60 9.39 -2.05
CA ILE A 67 6.43 9.15 -0.86
C ILE A 67 5.60 9.29 0.42
N ASP A 68 4.80 10.36 0.54
CA ASP A 68 3.96 10.56 1.72
C ASP A 68 2.84 9.52 1.81
N SER A 69 2.24 9.14 0.68
CA SER A 69 1.28 8.05 0.64
C SER A 69 1.90 6.70 0.98
N ALA A 70 3.15 6.44 0.58
CA ALA A 70 3.89 5.24 0.97
C ALA A 70 4.10 5.18 2.49
N GLY A 71 4.46 6.31 3.10
CA GLY A 71 4.59 6.45 4.56
C GLY A 71 3.27 6.21 5.29
N LEU A 72 2.18 6.83 4.85
CA LEU A 72 0.84 6.59 5.42
C LEU A 72 0.41 5.14 5.27
N THR A 73 0.61 4.56 4.08
CA THR A 73 0.30 3.16 3.79
C THR A 73 1.08 2.24 4.74
N ALA A 74 2.37 2.51 4.94
CA ALA A 74 3.22 1.73 5.83
C ALA A 74 2.77 1.83 7.30
N ALA A 75 2.49 3.04 7.78
CA ALA A 75 2.05 3.29 9.15
C ALA A 75 0.72 2.58 9.45
N TRP A 76 -0.30 2.76 8.60
CA TRP A 76 -1.63 2.18 8.82
C TRP A 76 -1.66 0.67 8.60
N SER A 77 -0.95 0.17 7.59
CA SER A 77 -0.84 -1.27 7.34
C SER A 77 -0.06 -1.97 8.46
N GLY A 78 1.04 -1.37 8.92
CA GLY A 78 1.83 -1.84 10.05
C GLY A 78 1.03 -1.85 11.35
N LEU A 79 0.32 -0.76 11.65
CA LEU A 79 -0.55 -0.68 12.82
C LEU A 79 -1.65 -1.76 12.80
N TYR A 80 -2.27 -1.99 11.64
CA TYR A 80 -3.26 -3.06 11.48
C TYR A 80 -2.65 -4.43 11.81
N VAL A 81 -1.45 -4.72 11.30
CA VAL A 81 -0.74 -5.97 11.56
C VAL A 81 -0.37 -6.11 13.04
N LEU A 82 0.13 -5.05 13.68
CA LEU A 82 0.44 -5.05 15.12
C LEU A 82 -0.79 -5.38 15.97
N LEU A 83 -1.94 -4.74 15.67
CA LEU A 83 -3.20 -5.03 16.36
C LEU A 83 -3.75 -6.41 16.03
N ALA A 84 -3.50 -6.93 14.82
CA ALA A 84 -3.90 -8.27 14.44
C ALA A 84 -3.05 -9.34 15.13
N ALA A 85 -1.73 -9.11 15.28
CA ALA A 85 -0.79 -9.99 15.96
C ALA A 85 -1.08 -10.10 17.47
N ARG A 86 -1.64 -9.04 18.08
CA ARG A 86 -2.07 -9.05 19.48
C ARG A 86 -3.30 -9.93 19.74
N ARG A 87 -4.09 -10.27 18.72
CA ARG A 87 -5.29 -11.12 18.90
C ARG A 87 -4.88 -12.58 19.08
N ARG A 88 -5.67 -13.36 19.84
CA ARG A 88 -5.46 -14.82 19.98
C ARG A 88 -5.32 -15.48 18.61
N GLY A 89 -4.31 -16.34 18.48
CA GLY A 89 -3.96 -17.00 17.23
C GLY A 89 -5.13 -17.78 16.63
N ILE A 90 -5.19 -17.80 15.29
CA ILE A 90 -6.22 -18.54 14.55
C ILE A 90 -5.88 -20.03 14.63
N PRO A 91 -6.80 -20.90 15.10
CA PRO A 91 -6.59 -22.35 15.08
C PRO A 91 -6.39 -22.82 13.63
N LEU A 92 -5.49 -23.79 13.42
CA LEU A 92 -5.06 -24.24 12.08
C LEU A 92 -6.23 -24.52 11.14
N ARG A 93 -7.29 -25.16 11.65
CA ARG A 93 -8.53 -25.48 10.91
C ARG A 93 -9.25 -24.27 10.35
N GLN A 94 -9.24 -23.13 11.05
CA GLN A 94 -9.92 -21.92 10.58
C GLN A 94 -9.12 -21.17 9.51
N ARG A 95 -7.82 -21.46 9.34
CA ARG A 95 -6.97 -20.85 8.32
C ARG A 95 -7.35 -21.29 6.90
N PHE A 96 -7.90 -22.50 6.75
CA PHE A 96 -8.35 -23.06 5.47
C PHE A 96 -9.77 -22.64 5.06
N THR A 97 -10.41 -21.72 5.80
CA THR A 97 -11.69 -21.13 5.40
C THR A 97 -11.45 -19.90 4.55
N ALA A 98 -12.41 -19.51 3.69
CA ALA A 98 -12.32 -18.27 2.91
C ALA A 98 -11.98 -17.06 3.80
N ARG A 99 -12.66 -16.93 4.93
CA ARG A 99 -12.42 -15.87 5.92
C ARG A 99 -11.03 -15.94 6.56
N GLY A 100 -10.54 -17.15 6.84
CA GLY A 100 -9.20 -17.39 7.35
C GLY A 100 -8.12 -17.00 6.35
N ALA A 101 -8.28 -17.40 5.09
CA ALA A 101 -7.38 -17.06 3.99
C ALA A 101 -7.33 -15.54 3.78
N THR A 102 -8.48 -14.85 3.75
CA THR A 102 -8.51 -13.39 3.62
C THR A 102 -7.83 -12.72 4.81
N ARG A 103 -7.95 -13.25 6.04
CA ARG A 103 -7.26 -12.70 7.21
C ARG A 103 -5.75 -12.83 7.11
N VAL A 104 -5.25 -13.99 6.69
CA VAL A 104 -3.82 -14.21 6.47
C VAL A 104 -3.32 -13.32 5.34
N ALA A 105 -4.07 -13.21 4.24
CA ALA A 105 -3.75 -12.31 3.13
C ALA A 105 -3.68 -10.84 3.59
N ALA A 106 -4.65 -10.38 4.39
CA ALA A 106 -4.65 -9.02 4.93
C ALA A 106 -3.44 -8.76 5.83
N GLN A 107 -3.08 -9.70 6.71
CA GLN A 107 -1.90 -9.56 7.57
C GLN A 107 -0.60 -9.60 6.77
N GLY A 108 -0.49 -10.51 5.79
CA GLY A 108 0.69 -10.63 4.93
C GLY A 108 0.88 -9.41 4.05
N LEU A 109 -0.18 -8.96 3.37
CA LEU A 109 -0.16 -7.73 2.58
C LEU A 109 0.18 -6.53 3.45
N GLY A 110 -0.42 -6.43 4.65
CA GLY A 110 -0.15 -5.33 5.57
C GLY A 110 1.32 -5.27 6.00
N LEU A 111 1.97 -6.43 6.19
CA LEU A 111 3.39 -6.51 6.52
C LEU A 111 4.26 -6.09 5.33
N VAL A 112 3.96 -6.58 4.13
CA VAL A 112 4.68 -6.18 2.90
C VAL A 112 4.55 -4.68 2.67
N ASN A 113 3.36 -4.12 2.87
CA ASN A 113 3.10 -2.68 2.76
C ASN A 113 3.88 -1.87 3.78
N ALA A 114 3.96 -2.35 5.03
CA ALA A 114 4.75 -1.70 6.08
C ALA A 114 6.24 -1.64 5.72
N VAL A 115 6.80 -2.75 5.23
CA VAL A 115 8.21 -2.81 4.85
C VAL A 115 8.49 -2.00 3.58
N ALA A 116 7.72 -2.21 2.51
CA ALA A 116 7.92 -1.54 1.23
C ALA A 116 7.67 -0.03 1.32
N GLY A 117 6.54 0.37 1.93
CA GLY A 117 6.21 1.79 2.10
C GLY A 117 7.16 2.48 3.08
N GLY A 118 7.60 1.78 4.14
CA GLY A 118 8.61 2.29 5.07
C GLY A 118 9.97 2.49 4.40
N TYR A 119 10.37 1.56 3.53
CA TYR A 119 11.58 1.70 2.72
C TYR A 119 11.49 2.92 1.80
N VAL A 120 10.41 3.05 1.01
CA VAL A 120 10.20 4.19 0.12
C VAL A 120 10.16 5.51 0.88
N TYR A 121 9.49 5.55 2.02
CA TYR A 121 9.42 6.76 2.85
C TYR A 121 10.80 7.17 3.41
N ALA A 122 11.66 6.20 3.71
CA ALA A 122 12.99 6.45 4.25
C ALA A 122 14.02 6.83 3.17
N THR A 123 13.93 6.24 1.97
CA THR A 123 14.93 6.39 0.91
C THR A 123 14.49 7.24 -0.28
N GLY A 124 13.23 7.67 -0.33
CA GLY A 124 12.66 8.40 -1.47
C GLY A 124 13.20 9.82 -1.60
N ASP A 125 13.45 10.26 -2.84
CA ASP A 125 13.84 11.63 -3.15
C ASP A 125 12.61 12.54 -3.27
N ARG A 126 12.49 13.48 -2.33
CA ARG A 126 11.35 14.42 -2.28
C ARG A 126 11.46 15.53 -3.31
N GLU A 127 12.64 15.86 -3.79
CA GLU A 127 12.82 16.90 -4.81
C GLU A 127 12.44 16.37 -6.19
N GLU A 128 12.89 15.15 -6.53
CA GLU A 128 12.47 14.47 -7.75
C GLU A 128 10.95 14.33 -7.83
N GLU A 129 10.30 13.93 -6.73
CA GLU A 129 8.83 13.83 -6.69
C GLU A 129 8.13 15.18 -6.91
N LYS A 130 8.65 16.28 -6.36
CA LYS A 130 8.09 17.62 -6.61
C LYS A 130 8.20 18.00 -8.08
N LEU A 131 9.33 17.69 -8.72
CA LEU A 131 9.52 17.91 -10.15
C LEU A 131 8.54 17.09 -10.98
N GLU A 132 8.38 15.79 -10.69
CA GLU A 132 7.40 14.94 -11.37
C GLU A 132 5.96 15.47 -11.22
N ARG A 133 5.61 16.06 -10.07
CA ARG A 133 4.29 16.67 -9.86
C ARG A 133 4.09 17.92 -10.70
N LYS A 134 5.10 18.79 -10.78
CA LYS A 134 5.10 19.97 -11.66
C LYS A 134 4.95 19.57 -13.12
N GLU A 135 5.69 18.55 -13.57
CA GLU A 135 5.59 18.04 -14.94
C GLU A 135 4.21 17.43 -15.24
N ARG A 136 3.59 16.79 -14.24
CA ARG A 136 2.25 16.23 -14.33
C ARG A 136 1.13 17.24 -14.08
N ASP A 137 1.44 18.51 -13.82
CA ASP A 137 0.44 19.52 -13.56
C ASP A 137 -0.36 19.84 -14.84
N ARG A 138 -1.44 19.07 -15.01
CA ARG A 138 -2.36 19.21 -16.14
C ARG A 138 -3.05 20.58 -16.17
N TRP A 139 -3.09 21.26 -15.03
CA TRP A 139 -3.84 22.51 -14.87
C TRP A 139 -2.93 23.75 -14.88
N GLY A 140 -1.60 23.57 -14.94
CA GLY A 140 -0.61 24.66 -15.09
C GLY A 140 -0.67 25.70 -13.97
N ILE A 141 -1.01 25.28 -12.76
CA ILE A 141 -1.11 26.11 -11.57
C ILE A 141 0.30 26.44 -11.03
N GLU A 142 1.25 25.50 -11.15
CA GLU A 142 2.64 25.75 -10.76
C GLU A 142 3.44 26.42 -11.88
N LYS A 143 4.03 27.59 -11.58
CA LYS A 143 4.97 28.25 -12.48
C LYS A 143 6.25 27.41 -12.60
N GLN A 144 6.69 27.16 -13.83
CA GLN A 144 8.04 26.68 -14.10
C GLN A 144 9.00 27.85 -13.87
N GLU A 145 9.72 27.85 -12.74
CA GLU A 145 10.86 28.72 -12.47
C GLU A 145 12.17 28.00 -12.83
#